data_AF-A0A6W0NXZ5-F1
#
_entry.id   AF-A0A6W0NXZ5-F1
#
_cell.length_a   1.000
_cell.length_b   1.000
_cell.length_c   1.000
_cell.angle_alpha   90.00
_cell.angle_beta   90.00
_cell.angle_gamma   90.00
#
_symmetry.space_group_name_H-M   'P 1'
#
loop_
_entity.id
_entity.type
_entity.pdbx_description
1 polymer ?
#
loop_
_entity_poly.entity_id
_entity_poly.type
_entity_poly.pdbx_seq_one_letter_code
_entity_poly.pdbx_strand_id
1 'polypeptide(L)'
;MKPVKRSALTLFLAVLSFVAAAHPHSFIRLQTQVVSENEQFVALKMRWTMDALTSADLLYDAGNAAPGSEIWKKLAAEVMANVLGQHYFTEVWRNGAKVKFKNRPTEYGMTRDAHQAVLTFTLPLAEPQPLSGQTYTFSTFDPSYYVDMHYDQDSDITMPEPLREKCRIQVYTPAPGEETLRFAQSLDKEDAPPEDMDLGKQFAQTVTLQCQ
;
A
#
# COMPACT_ATOMS: atom_id res chain seq x y z
N MET A 1 -9.06 -19.74 56.55
CA MET A 1 -9.84 -19.38 55.33
C MET A 1 -9.46 -17.95 54.96
N LYS A 2 -8.85 -17.52 53.85
CA LYS A 2 -8.64 -18.02 52.48
C LYS A 2 -7.47 -17.21 51.85
N PRO A 3 -6.27 -17.77 51.59
CA PRO A 3 -5.32 -17.18 50.64
C PRO A 3 -5.39 -17.85 49.24
N VAL A 4 -5.92 -19.08 49.18
CA VAL A 4 -5.94 -19.93 47.98
C VAL A 4 -6.70 -19.32 46.80
N LYS A 5 -7.74 -18.51 47.06
CA LYS A 5 -8.55 -17.89 45.98
C LYS A 5 -7.83 -16.77 45.23
N ARG A 6 -6.87 -16.08 45.84
CA ARG A 6 -6.11 -15.00 45.18
C ARG A 6 -5.05 -15.56 44.25
N SER A 7 -4.28 -16.56 44.69
CA SER A 7 -3.26 -17.21 43.86
C SER A 7 -3.83 -17.94 42.64
N ALA A 8 -5.01 -18.57 42.77
CA ALA A 8 -5.65 -19.23 41.64
C ALA A 8 -6.07 -18.24 40.53
N LEU A 9 -6.48 -17.02 40.91
CA LEU A 9 -6.87 -15.97 39.95
C LEU A 9 -5.64 -15.36 39.25
N THR A 10 -4.52 -15.21 39.95
CA THR A 10 -3.26 -14.72 39.36
C THR A 10 -2.67 -15.73 38.38
N LEU A 11 -2.75 -17.03 38.72
CA LEU A 11 -2.30 -18.10 37.83
C LEU A 11 -3.19 -18.21 36.58
N PHE A 12 -4.50 -17.94 36.70
CA PHE A 12 -5.43 -17.93 35.56
C PHE A 12 -5.16 -16.76 34.58
N LEU A 13 -4.80 -15.58 35.09
CA LEU A 13 -4.46 -14.42 34.24
C LEU A 13 -3.14 -14.60 33.48
N ALA A 14 -2.15 -15.32 34.03
CA ALA A 14 -0.89 -15.57 33.35
C ALA A 14 -1.02 -16.48 32.12
N VAL A 15 -2.05 -17.33 32.07
CA VAL A 15 -2.34 -18.25 30.95
C VAL A 15 -3.07 -17.55 29.80
N LEU A 16 -3.59 -16.33 30.01
CA LEU A 16 -4.24 -15.50 28.99
C LEU A 16 -3.26 -14.60 28.22
N SER A 17 -1.96 -14.83 28.36
CA SER A 17 -0.92 -14.18 27.55
C SER A 17 -1.01 -14.70 26.10
N PHE A 18 -1.98 -14.19 25.34
CA PHE A 18 -2.03 -14.43 23.90
C PHE A 18 -0.76 -13.87 23.27
N VAL A 19 -0.13 -14.66 22.40
CA VAL A 19 0.87 -14.13 21.47
C VAL A 19 0.13 -13.14 20.59
N ALA A 20 0.39 -11.85 20.75
CA ALA A 20 -0.13 -10.85 19.85
C ALA A 20 0.39 -11.19 18.44
N ALA A 21 -0.52 -11.41 17.50
CA ALA A 21 -0.16 -11.49 16.10
C ALA A 21 0.24 -10.07 15.69
N ALA A 22 1.55 -9.88 15.54
CA ALA A 22 2.10 -8.63 15.09
C ALA A 22 2.66 -8.83 13.68
N HIS A 23 2.58 -7.76 12.91
CA HIS A 23 2.65 -7.67 11.45
C HIS A 23 1.38 -8.08 10.69
N PRO A 24 0.88 -7.17 9.84
CA PRO A 24 1.40 -5.80 9.56
C PRO A 24 1.13 -4.80 10.72
N HIS A 25 1.95 -3.76 10.85
CA HIS A 25 1.83 -2.68 11.88
C HIS A 25 1.06 -1.46 11.40
N SER A 26 0.94 -1.32 10.08
CA SER A 26 0.24 -0.22 9.42
C SER A 26 -0.54 -0.77 8.24
N PHE A 27 -1.67 -0.14 7.93
CA PHE A 27 -2.50 -0.51 6.78
C PHE A 27 -2.73 0.71 5.88
N ILE A 28 -2.57 0.50 4.58
CA ILE A 28 -2.88 1.48 3.54
C ILE A 28 -3.87 0.85 2.57
N ARG A 29 -5.07 1.42 2.52
CA ARG A 29 -6.03 1.11 1.46
C ARG A 29 -5.63 1.84 0.19
N LEU A 30 -5.51 1.09 -0.89
CA LEU A 30 -5.12 1.54 -2.20
C LEU A 30 -6.34 1.81 -3.07
N GLN A 31 -6.28 2.91 -3.83
CA GLN A 31 -7.08 3.09 -5.03
C GLN A 31 -6.15 3.57 -6.14
N THR A 32 -6.33 3.01 -7.34
CA THR A 32 -5.44 3.27 -8.47
C THR A 32 -6.25 3.51 -9.73
N GLN A 33 -5.90 4.55 -10.48
CA GLN A 33 -6.44 4.80 -11.80
C GLN A 33 -5.33 4.69 -12.84
N VAL A 34 -5.53 3.83 -13.84
CA VAL A 34 -4.70 3.78 -15.05
C VAL A 34 -4.97 5.04 -15.86
N VAL A 35 -3.93 5.82 -16.17
CA VAL A 35 -4.04 7.01 -17.01
C VAL A 35 -3.54 6.68 -18.41
N SER A 36 -4.33 7.02 -19.42
CA SER A 36 -4.00 6.81 -20.82
C SER A 36 -4.16 8.08 -21.64
N GLU A 37 -3.25 8.31 -22.58
CA GLU A 37 -3.28 9.38 -23.57
C GLU A 37 -2.94 8.79 -24.94
N ASN A 38 -3.70 9.12 -26.00
CA ASN A 38 -3.44 8.65 -27.37
C ASN A 38 -3.21 7.13 -27.47
N GLU A 39 -4.02 6.32 -26.79
CA GLU A 39 -3.89 4.85 -26.72
C GLU A 39 -2.57 4.35 -26.11
N GLN A 40 -1.90 5.19 -25.32
CA GLN A 40 -0.73 4.84 -24.54
C GLN A 40 -1.04 4.89 -23.05
N PHE A 41 -0.54 3.93 -22.28
CA PHE A 41 -0.47 3.97 -20.83
C PHE A 41 0.65 4.96 -20.44
N VAL A 42 0.31 5.98 -19.66
CA VAL A 42 1.24 7.09 -19.37
C VAL A 42 1.48 7.34 -17.89
N ALA A 43 0.56 6.97 -17.00
CA ALA A 43 0.73 7.17 -15.57
C ALA A 43 -0.23 6.30 -14.74
N LEU A 44 0.09 6.12 -13.46
CA LEU A 44 -0.85 5.67 -12.44
C LEU A 44 -1.22 6.85 -11.53
N LYS A 45 -2.52 7.11 -11.36
CA LYS A 45 -3.02 8.01 -10.31
C LYS A 45 -3.33 7.17 -9.07
N MET A 46 -2.73 7.53 -7.96
CA MET A 46 -2.76 6.78 -6.71
C MET A 46 -3.49 7.57 -5.64
N ARG A 47 -4.31 6.88 -4.85
CA ARG A 47 -4.88 7.38 -3.61
C ARG A 47 -4.65 6.33 -2.52
N TRP A 48 -3.94 6.73 -1.48
CA TRP A 48 -3.53 5.89 -0.37
C TRP A 48 -4.18 6.42 0.90
N THR A 49 -5.11 5.64 1.44
CA THR A 49 -5.82 5.96 2.68
C THR A 49 -5.20 5.16 3.82
N MET A 50 -4.50 5.84 4.71
CA MET A 50 -3.84 5.23 5.87
C MET A 50 -4.87 4.90 6.94
N ASP A 51 -4.65 3.84 7.72
CA ASP A 51 -5.47 3.55 8.89
C ASP A 51 -5.41 4.64 9.97
N ALA A 52 -6.30 4.57 10.95
CA ALA A 52 -6.42 5.61 11.97
C ALA A 52 -5.17 5.72 12.85
N LEU A 53 -4.48 4.61 13.12
CA LEU A 53 -3.27 4.61 13.96
C LEU A 53 -2.10 5.27 13.25
N THR A 54 -1.82 4.88 12.00
CA THR A 54 -0.76 5.49 11.17
C THR A 54 -1.06 6.97 10.89
N SER A 55 -2.35 7.31 10.76
CA SER A 55 -2.78 8.68 10.52
C SER A 55 -2.63 9.60 11.74
N ALA A 56 -2.56 9.06 12.96
CA ALA A 56 -2.69 9.84 14.19
C ALA A 56 -1.65 10.98 14.28
N ASP A 57 -0.39 10.69 13.96
CA ASP A 57 0.71 11.65 14.00
C ASP A 57 0.53 12.76 12.94
N LEU A 58 0.27 12.37 11.69
CA LEU A 58 -0.02 13.30 10.59
C LEU A 58 -1.22 14.20 10.90
N LEU A 59 -2.27 13.65 11.50
CA LEU A 59 -3.46 14.41 11.85
C LEU A 59 -3.24 15.32 13.06
N TYR A 60 -2.37 14.92 13.99
CA TYR A 60 -1.95 15.76 15.11
C TYR A 60 -1.21 17.01 14.60
N ASP A 61 -0.22 16.82 13.73
CA ASP A 61 0.54 17.91 13.12
C ASP A 61 -0.34 18.81 12.22
N ALA A 62 -1.31 18.22 11.52
CA ALA A 62 -2.27 18.98 10.72
C ALA A 62 -3.21 19.84 11.58
N GLY A 63 -3.53 19.41 12.81
CA GLY A 63 -4.48 20.09 13.70
C GLY A 63 -5.81 20.43 13.00
N ASN A 64 -6.19 21.71 13.02
CA ASN A 64 -7.39 22.24 12.35
C ASN A 64 -7.07 22.98 11.05
N ALA A 65 -5.91 22.72 10.43
CA ALA A 65 -5.49 23.39 9.21
C ALA A 65 -6.50 23.15 8.08
N ALA A 66 -6.85 24.22 7.34
CA ALA A 66 -7.74 24.12 6.20
C ALA A 66 -7.14 23.22 5.11
N PRO A 67 -7.95 22.41 4.39
CA PRO A 67 -7.46 21.59 3.28
C PRO A 67 -6.67 22.40 2.26
N GLY A 68 -5.55 21.85 1.77
CA GLY A 68 -4.69 22.51 0.79
C GLY A 68 -3.84 23.67 1.35
N SER A 69 -3.89 23.94 2.66
CA SER A 69 -2.99 24.89 3.32
C SER A 69 -1.52 24.43 3.24
N GLU A 70 -0.60 25.36 3.53
CA GLU A 70 0.84 25.06 3.57
C GLU A 70 1.20 23.95 4.54
N ILE A 71 0.42 23.74 5.61
CA ILE A 71 0.61 22.63 6.55
C ILE A 71 0.38 21.29 5.83
N TRP A 72 -0.74 21.14 5.12
CA TRP A 72 -1.02 19.92 4.35
C TRP A 72 -0.03 19.70 3.21
N LYS A 73 0.47 20.77 2.57
CA LYS A 73 1.50 20.65 1.54
C LYS A 73 2.84 20.15 2.10
N LYS A 74 3.24 20.61 3.29
CA LYS A 74 4.45 20.14 3.97
C LYS A 74 4.34 18.67 4.36
N LEU A 75 3.24 18.28 5.01
CA LEU A 75 2.98 16.87 5.36
C LEU A 75 2.96 15.96 4.12
N ALA A 76 2.33 16.41 3.04
CA ALA A 76 2.35 15.69 1.78
C ALA A 76 3.77 15.52 1.22
N ALA A 77 4.60 16.56 1.31
CA ALA A 77 5.99 16.51 0.83
C ALA A 77 6.87 15.59 1.69
N GLU A 78 6.69 15.60 3.01
CA GLU A 78 7.42 14.74 3.95
C GLU A 78 7.12 13.26 3.70
N VAL A 79 5.83 12.90 3.62
CA VAL A 79 5.44 11.53 3.30
C VAL A 79 5.88 11.14 1.89
N MET A 80 5.75 12.04 0.91
CA MET A 80 6.18 11.76 -0.46
C MET A 80 7.70 11.59 -0.59
N ALA A 81 8.51 12.23 0.26
CA ALA A 81 9.95 12.01 0.29
C ALA A 81 10.30 10.56 0.69
N ASN A 82 9.57 9.98 1.65
CA ASN A 82 9.73 8.57 2.01
C ASN A 82 9.29 7.65 0.87
N VAL A 83 8.11 7.90 0.28
CA VAL A 83 7.60 7.15 -0.88
C VAL A 83 8.59 7.16 -2.04
N LEU A 84 9.23 8.31 -2.33
CA LEU A 84 10.28 8.43 -3.33
C LEU A 84 11.52 7.59 -3.01
N GLY A 85 11.95 7.60 -1.75
CA GLY A 85 13.09 6.81 -1.27
C GLY A 85 12.88 5.30 -1.41
N GLN A 86 11.62 4.85 -1.37
CA GLN A 86 11.22 3.46 -1.50
C GLN A 86 10.72 3.10 -2.91
N HIS A 87 11.16 3.85 -3.93
CA HIS A 87 10.77 3.63 -5.32
C HIS A 87 9.25 3.54 -5.54
N TYR A 88 8.51 4.41 -4.85
CA TYR A 88 7.05 4.51 -4.85
C TYR A 88 6.32 3.28 -4.30
N PHE A 89 7.04 2.32 -3.71
CA PHE A 89 6.51 1.02 -3.32
C PHE A 89 5.81 0.28 -4.47
N THR A 90 6.00 0.71 -5.72
CA THR A 90 5.16 0.31 -6.85
C THR A 90 6.04 -0.16 -7.99
N GLU A 91 5.73 -1.33 -8.53
CA GLU A 91 6.38 -1.87 -9.71
C GLU A 91 5.38 -2.04 -10.85
N VAL A 92 5.84 -1.80 -12.09
CA VAL A 92 5.06 -2.03 -13.31
C VAL A 92 5.91 -2.87 -14.26
N TRP A 93 5.28 -3.87 -14.88
CA TRP A 93 5.90 -4.78 -15.83
C TRP A 93 5.04 -4.87 -17.08
N ARG A 94 5.67 -4.91 -18.26
CA ARG A 94 5.04 -5.15 -19.56
C ARG A 94 5.61 -6.42 -20.16
N ASN A 95 4.79 -7.45 -20.33
CA ASN A 95 5.20 -8.76 -20.87
C ASN A 95 6.51 -9.28 -20.24
N GLY A 96 6.67 -9.12 -18.91
CA GLY A 96 7.87 -9.55 -18.17
C GLY A 96 9.04 -8.56 -18.16
N ALA A 97 8.97 -7.42 -18.85
CA ALA A 97 9.98 -6.37 -18.79
C ALA A 97 9.56 -5.22 -17.86
N LYS A 98 10.46 -4.78 -16.97
CA LYS A 98 10.17 -3.70 -16.01
C LYS A 98 9.96 -2.37 -16.74
N VAL A 99 8.85 -1.69 -16.46
CA VAL A 99 8.53 -0.34 -16.92
C VAL A 99 8.95 0.63 -15.84
N LYS A 100 9.72 1.65 -16.22
CA LYS A 100 10.23 2.66 -15.28
C LYS A 100 9.24 3.81 -15.13
N PHE A 101 9.22 4.43 -13.95
CA PHE A 101 8.59 5.72 -13.70
C PHE A 101 9.58 6.86 -13.92
N LYS A 102 9.08 8.09 -14.06
CA LYS A 102 9.96 9.27 -13.90
C LYS A 102 10.44 9.38 -12.45
N ASN A 103 11.50 10.15 -12.25
CA ASN A 103 12.13 10.33 -10.93
C ASN A 103 11.26 11.11 -9.93
N ARG A 104 10.17 11.75 -10.37
CA ARG A 104 9.26 12.51 -9.51
C ARG A 104 7.80 12.36 -9.96
N PRO A 105 6.84 12.36 -9.03
CA PRO A 105 5.43 12.49 -9.36
C PRO A 105 5.15 13.87 -9.98
N THR A 106 4.18 13.95 -10.88
CA THR A 106 3.77 15.25 -11.47
C THR A 106 2.92 16.07 -10.51
N GLU A 107 2.14 15.39 -9.68
CA GLU A 107 1.22 15.99 -8.71
C GLU A 107 1.20 15.10 -7.47
N TYR A 108 1.11 15.72 -6.30
CA TYR A 108 0.82 15.04 -5.05
C TYR A 108 0.15 16.00 -4.06
N GLY A 109 -0.54 15.44 -3.08
CA GLY A 109 -1.22 16.19 -2.03
C GLY A 109 -1.67 15.27 -0.93
N MET A 110 -2.05 15.86 0.20
CA MET A 110 -2.56 15.13 1.35
C MET A 110 -3.81 15.82 1.89
N THR A 111 -4.79 15.02 2.29
CA THR A 111 -6.03 15.49 2.91
C THR A 111 -6.40 14.65 4.13
N ARG A 112 -7.34 15.16 4.92
CA ARG A 112 -8.02 14.39 5.97
C ARG A 112 -9.33 13.82 5.43
N ASP A 113 -9.57 12.55 5.74
CA ASP A 113 -10.85 11.88 5.57
C ASP A 113 -11.26 11.26 6.91
N ALA A 114 -12.15 11.94 7.64
CA ALA A 114 -12.44 11.64 9.05
C ALA A 114 -11.18 11.49 9.92
N HIS A 115 -10.86 10.26 10.35
CA HIS A 115 -9.69 9.93 11.17
C HIS A 115 -8.51 9.37 10.35
N GLN A 116 -8.57 9.49 9.03
CA GLN A 116 -7.57 8.94 8.11
C GLN A 116 -6.85 10.08 7.36
N ALA A 117 -5.53 9.98 7.26
CA ALA A 117 -4.74 10.75 6.34
C ALA A 117 -4.80 10.08 4.97
N VAL A 118 -5.00 10.90 3.93
CA VAL A 118 -5.08 10.41 2.57
C VAL A 118 -4.08 11.11 1.69
N LEU A 119 -3.14 10.34 1.16
CA LEU A 119 -2.14 10.78 0.21
C LEU A 119 -2.65 10.50 -1.21
N THR A 120 -2.60 11.51 -2.08
CA THR A 120 -2.91 11.37 -3.50
C THR A 120 -1.72 11.80 -4.32
N PHE A 121 -1.38 11.08 -5.39
CA PHE A 121 -0.26 11.43 -6.25
C PHE A 121 -0.37 10.77 -7.63
N THR A 122 0.34 11.33 -8.62
CA THR A 122 0.40 10.78 -9.98
C THR A 122 1.82 10.30 -10.28
N LEU A 123 1.95 9.02 -10.61
CA LEU A 123 3.19 8.36 -11.03
C LEU A 123 3.28 8.29 -12.55
N PRO A 124 3.93 9.25 -13.23
CA PRO A 124 4.16 9.17 -14.66
C PRO A 124 5.16 8.07 -15.01
N LEU A 125 4.87 7.30 -16.05
CA LEU A 125 5.84 6.40 -16.66
C LEU A 125 6.98 7.22 -17.29
N ALA A 126 8.19 6.66 -17.28
CA ALA A 126 9.36 7.29 -17.88
C ALA A 126 9.15 7.50 -19.39
N GLU A 127 8.53 6.52 -20.04
CA GLU A 127 8.15 6.52 -21.44
C GLU A 127 6.69 6.07 -21.57
N PRO A 128 5.85 6.73 -22.41
CA PRO A 128 4.53 6.23 -22.76
C PRO A 128 4.60 4.80 -23.30
N GLN A 129 3.70 3.93 -22.86
CA GLN A 129 3.69 2.52 -23.24
C GLN A 129 2.47 2.21 -24.14
N PRO A 130 2.61 1.48 -25.25
CA PRO A 130 1.48 1.15 -26.13
C PRO A 130 0.47 0.24 -25.41
N LEU A 131 -0.84 0.45 -25.60
CA LEU A 131 -1.85 -0.41 -24.95
C LEU A 131 -2.22 -1.65 -25.80
N SER A 132 -2.47 -1.49 -27.10
CA SER A 132 -2.99 -2.59 -27.94
C SER A 132 -2.07 -3.82 -27.96
N GLY A 133 -2.68 -5.00 -27.79
CA GLY A 133 -2.00 -6.29 -27.72
C GLY A 133 -1.02 -6.46 -26.55
N GLN A 134 -1.00 -5.56 -25.57
CA GLN A 134 -0.07 -5.63 -24.44
C GLN A 134 -0.74 -6.14 -23.17
N THR A 135 0.07 -6.77 -22.32
CA THR A 135 -0.30 -7.10 -20.94
C THR A 135 0.65 -6.39 -19.98
N TYR A 136 0.07 -5.66 -19.05
CA TYR A 136 0.77 -5.02 -17.94
C TYR A 136 0.41 -5.70 -16.64
N THR A 137 1.39 -5.80 -15.74
CA THR A 137 1.13 -6.13 -14.34
C THR A 137 1.71 -5.03 -13.47
N PHE A 138 1.03 -4.71 -12.38
CA PHE A 138 1.56 -3.80 -11.38
C PHE A 138 1.12 -4.19 -9.97
N SER A 139 1.99 -3.90 -9.01
CA SER A 139 1.80 -4.17 -7.59
C SER A 139 2.34 -3.01 -6.78
N THR A 140 1.67 -2.69 -5.69
CA THR A 140 2.12 -1.71 -4.70
C THR A 140 2.26 -2.42 -3.36
N PHE A 141 3.46 -2.44 -2.76
CA PHE A 141 3.75 -3.16 -1.53
C PHE A 141 4.99 -2.59 -0.82
N ASP A 142 4.98 -2.69 0.52
CA ASP A 142 6.17 -2.49 1.34
C ASP A 142 7.05 -3.74 1.33
N PRO A 143 8.34 -3.68 0.90
CA PRO A 143 9.20 -4.87 0.83
C PRO A 143 9.34 -5.64 2.14
N SER A 144 9.31 -4.93 3.28
CA SER A 144 9.46 -5.54 4.61
C SER A 144 8.19 -6.17 5.17
N TYR A 145 7.03 -5.91 4.56
CA TYR A 145 5.70 -6.25 5.07
C TYR A 145 5.36 -5.59 6.43
N TYR A 146 6.02 -4.48 6.75
CA TYR A 146 5.67 -3.64 7.89
C TYR A 146 4.33 -2.92 7.66
N VAL A 147 4.11 -2.49 6.41
CA VAL A 147 2.86 -1.87 5.94
C VAL A 147 2.13 -2.83 5.01
N ASP A 148 0.90 -3.20 5.36
CA ASP A 148 0.02 -3.90 4.43
C ASP A 148 -0.66 -2.88 3.50
N MET A 149 -0.47 -3.08 2.21
CA MET A 149 -0.96 -2.19 1.16
C MET A 149 -1.89 -2.99 0.26
N HIS A 150 -3.19 -2.72 0.35
CA HIS A 150 -4.20 -3.54 -0.34
C HIS A 150 -5.33 -2.70 -0.96
N TYR A 151 -5.91 -3.21 -2.03
CA TYR A 151 -7.22 -2.86 -2.56
C TYR A 151 -8.29 -3.65 -1.80
N ASP A 152 -9.33 -2.97 -1.32
CA ASP A 152 -10.46 -3.62 -0.63
C ASP A 152 -11.33 -4.41 -1.63
N GLN A 153 -11.43 -3.89 -2.85
CA GLN A 153 -12.24 -4.45 -3.92
C GLN A 153 -11.61 -4.18 -5.29
N ASP A 154 -11.87 -5.06 -6.26
CA ASP A 154 -11.36 -4.93 -7.63
C ASP A 154 -11.69 -3.58 -8.29
N SER A 155 -12.81 -2.95 -7.90
CA SER A 155 -13.21 -1.64 -8.44
C SER A 155 -12.44 -0.46 -7.87
N ASP A 156 -11.57 -0.66 -6.87
CA ASP A 156 -10.60 0.36 -6.44
C ASP A 156 -9.53 0.61 -7.52
N ILE A 157 -9.46 -0.28 -8.52
CA ILE A 157 -8.68 -0.07 -9.73
C ILE A 157 -9.61 0.38 -10.85
N THR A 158 -9.35 1.56 -11.38
CA THR A 158 -10.17 2.17 -12.42
C THR A 158 -9.36 2.51 -13.67
N MET A 159 -10.07 2.68 -14.77
CA MET A 159 -9.52 3.21 -16.02
C MET A 159 -10.56 4.12 -16.72
N PRO A 160 -10.12 5.04 -17.59
CA PRO A 160 -10.99 5.86 -18.42
C PRO A 160 -11.96 5.01 -19.23
N GLU A 161 -13.17 5.53 -19.45
CA GLU A 161 -14.24 4.82 -20.17
C GLU A 161 -13.81 4.29 -21.55
N PRO A 162 -13.11 5.06 -22.41
CA PRO A 162 -12.64 4.56 -23.70
C PRO A 162 -11.71 3.34 -23.60
N LEU A 163 -10.99 3.20 -22.48
CA LEU A 163 -10.08 2.08 -22.28
C LEU A 163 -10.83 0.80 -21.87
N ARG A 164 -12.00 0.92 -21.23
CA ARG A 164 -12.79 -0.23 -20.75
C ARG A 164 -13.33 -1.10 -21.89
N GLU A 165 -13.50 -0.53 -23.07
CA GLU A 165 -13.94 -1.28 -24.25
C GLU A 165 -12.85 -2.22 -24.78
N LYS A 166 -11.58 -1.81 -24.68
CA LYS A 166 -10.41 -2.50 -25.26
C LYS A 166 -9.58 -3.27 -24.23
N CYS A 167 -9.70 -2.92 -22.96
CA CYS A 167 -8.91 -3.50 -21.90
C CYS A 167 -9.75 -4.12 -20.79
N ARG A 168 -9.14 -5.03 -20.04
CA ARG A 168 -9.68 -5.66 -18.85
C ARG A 168 -8.68 -5.50 -17.71
N ILE A 169 -9.20 -5.25 -16.52
CA ILE A 169 -8.44 -5.28 -15.27
C ILE A 169 -8.84 -6.53 -14.50
N GLN A 170 -7.87 -7.16 -13.88
CA GLN A 170 -8.09 -8.24 -12.92
C GLN A 170 -7.14 -8.04 -11.74
N VAL A 171 -7.63 -8.24 -10.52
CA VAL A 171 -6.81 -8.22 -9.32
C VAL A 171 -6.63 -9.65 -8.84
N TYR A 172 -5.39 -10.04 -8.58
CA TYR A 172 -5.05 -11.28 -7.93
C TYR A 172 -4.54 -10.98 -6.52
N THR A 173 -5.19 -11.57 -5.51
CA THR A 173 -4.73 -11.52 -4.12
C THR A 173 -4.00 -12.83 -3.80
N PRO A 174 -2.72 -12.78 -3.42
CA PRO A 174 -1.98 -13.98 -3.08
C PRO A 174 -2.50 -14.61 -1.78
N ALA A 175 -2.33 -15.93 -1.67
CA ALA A 175 -2.52 -16.67 -0.43
C ALA A 175 -1.16 -17.25 0.01
N PRO A 176 -0.39 -16.51 0.84
CA PRO A 176 0.89 -16.96 1.34
C PRO A 176 0.78 -18.30 2.08
N GLY A 177 1.81 -19.14 1.95
CA GLY A 177 1.88 -20.42 2.66
C GLY A 177 2.04 -20.24 4.17
N GLU A 178 1.75 -21.30 4.94
CA GLU A 178 1.86 -21.26 6.40
C GLU A 178 3.25 -20.86 6.91
N GLU A 179 4.31 -21.24 6.20
CA GLU A 179 5.68 -20.90 6.56
C GLU A 179 5.92 -19.39 6.45
N THR A 180 5.52 -18.76 5.34
CA THR A 180 5.60 -17.30 5.15
C THR A 180 4.79 -16.57 6.22
N LEU A 181 3.59 -17.06 6.55
CA LEU A 181 2.75 -16.47 7.60
C LEU A 181 3.41 -16.56 8.97
N ARG A 182 3.97 -17.74 9.32
CA ARG A 182 4.69 -17.92 10.59
C ARG A 182 5.94 -17.05 10.66
N PHE A 183 6.66 -16.90 9.56
CA PHE A 183 7.83 -16.03 9.48
C PHE A 183 7.43 -14.55 9.69
N ALA A 184 6.41 -14.06 8.99
CA ALA A 184 5.92 -12.70 9.15
C ALA A 184 5.52 -12.40 10.62
N GLN A 185 4.84 -13.34 11.28
CA GLN A 185 4.47 -13.24 12.70
C GLN A 185 5.68 -13.29 13.66
N SER A 186 6.83 -13.79 13.21
CA SER A 186 8.05 -13.88 14.02
C SER A 186 8.90 -12.61 13.99
N LEU A 187 8.65 -11.69 13.05
CA LEU A 187 9.45 -10.47 12.84
C LEU A 187 9.39 -9.45 14.00
N ASP A 188 8.46 -9.61 14.93
CA ASP A 188 8.49 -8.86 16.19
C ASP A 188 9.56 -9.37 17.18
N LYS A 189 10.16 -10.54 16.92
CA LYS A 189 11.19 -11.17 17.78
C LYS A 189 12.59 -11.12 17.17
N GLU A 190 12.65 -11.24 15.86
CA GLU A 190 13.84 -11.13 15.03
C GLU A 190 13.54 -9.90 14.16
N ASP A 191 14.27 -8.79 14.27
CA ASP A 191 14.01 -7.52 13.57
C ASP A 191 13.76 -7.69 12.04
N ALA A 192 13.40 -6.60 11.35
CA ALA A 192 13.02 -6.53 9.93
C ALA A 192 13.70 -7.59 9.02
N PRO A 193 12.95 -8.20 8.09
CA PRO A 193 13.47 -9.27 7.25
C PRO A 193 14.65 -8.76 6.40
N PRO A 194 15.57 -9.66 5.98
CA PRO A 194 16.60 -9.30 5.02
C PRO A 194 15.98 -8.62 3.78
N GLU A 195 16.57 -7.51 3.34
CA GLU A 195 16.02 -6.70 2.22
C GLU A 195 15.85 -7.52 0.93
N ASP A 196 16.68 -8.53 0.70
CA ASP A 196 16.64 -9.41 -0.47
C ASP A 196 15.52 -10.45 -0.43
N MET A 197 14.82 -10.58 0.70
CA MET A 197 13.71 -11.52 0.85
C MET A 197 12.43 -11.03 0.17
N ASP A 198 12.27 -9.71 -0.03
CA ASP A 198 11.06 -9.07 -0.57
C ASP A 198 9.77 -9.67 0.06
N LEU A 199 9.74 -9.82 1.39
CA LEU A 199 8.67 -10.52 2.08
C LEU A 199 7.29 -9.98 1.68
N GLY A 200 7.14 -8.66 1.62
CA GLY A 200 5.88 -8.02 1.24
C GLY A 200 5.38 -8.41 -0.14
N LYS A 201 6.27 -8.78 -1.07
CA LYS A 201 5.89 -9.26 -2.41
C LYS A 201 5.09 -10.57 -2.35
N GLN A 202 5.29 -11.40 -1.30
CA GLN A 202 4.51 -12.62 -1.11
C GLN A 202 3.05 -12.34 -0.70
N PHE A 203 2.78 -11.15 -0.16
CA PHE A 203 1.47 -10.68 0.27
C PHE A 203 0.84 -9.69 -0.71
N ALA A 204 1.64 -9.12 -1.62
CA ALA A 204 1.23 -8.07 -2.54
C ALA A 204 0.17 -8.53 -3.54
N GLN A 205 -0.94 -7.79 -3.62
CA GLN A 205 -1.88 -7.95 -4.71
C GLN A 205 -1.22 -7.59 -6.05
N THR A 206 -1.58 -8.34 -7.10
CA THR A 206 -1.11 -8.10 -8.47
C THR A 206 -2.28 -7.69 -9.34
N VAL A 207 -2.20 -6.49 -9.92
CA VAL A 207 -3.18 -6.02 -10.90
C VAL A 207 -2.68 -6.35 -12.29
N THR A 208 -3.51 -7.04 -13.08
CA THR A 208 -3.27 -7.32 -14.50
C THR A 208 -4.15 -6.42 -15.35
N LEU A 209 -3.53 -5.61 -16.21
CA LEU A 209 -4.18 -4.83 -17.25
C LEU A 209 -3.88 -5.49 -18.60
N GLN A 210 -4.88 -6.10 -19.20
CA GLN A 210 -4.76 -6.75 -20.50
C GLN A 210 -5.57 -5.99 -21.54
N CYS A 211 -4.95 -5.63 -22.67
CA CYS A 211 -5.56 -4.85 -23.72
C CYS A 211 -5.50 -5.60 -25.06
N GLN A 212 -6.62 -5.58 -25.80
CA GLN A 212 -6.75 -6.16 -27.13
C GLN A 212 -6.55 -5.08 -28.19
#